data_AF-A0A9X2VUP4-F1
#
_entry.id   AF-A0A9X2VUP4-F1
#
_cell.length_a   1.000
_cell.length_b   1.000
_cell.length_c   1.000
_cell.angle_alpha   90.00
_cell.angle_beta   90.00
_cell.angle_gamma   90.00
#
_symmetry.space_group_name_H-M   'P 1'
#
loop_
_entity.id
_entity.type
_entity.pdbx_description
1 polymer ?
#
loop_
_entity_poly.entity_id
_entity_poly.type
_entity_poly.pdbx_seq_one_letter_code
_entity_poly.pdbx_strand_id
1 'polypeptide(L)'
;MDDGGERGPGTGNSFTASSTPLDQTTRVTGTPRVSLNAKGDGNVMVRLYDVAPDGAAAMFDEQVSLLSPVQTSFDLKSTDWTLAAGHSLAVEIGTVQPESGPVDPAFGPGGDWIATPSGRTIEVTDAELALALDNPADDTPTAGARSPYLDVYLAQRTKTLPGGPATFTVPAANR
;
A
#
# COMPACT_ATOMS: atom_id res chain seq x y z
N MET A 1 -24.13 -3.65 12.82
CA MET A 1 -22.98 -2.94 12.22
C MET A 1 -22.97 -3.34 10.77
N ASP A 2 -23.04 -2.36 9.87
CA ASP A 2 -22.83 -2.54 8.44
C ASP A 2 -21.31 -2.79 8.25
N ASP A 3 -20.96 -3.95 7.68
CA ASP A 3 -19.56 -4.35 7.45
C ASP A 3 -19.06 -3.90 6.08
N GLY A 4 -19.89 -3.21 5.28
CA GLY A 4 -19.59 -2.82 3.90
C GLY A 4 -19.32 -4.03 2.98
N GLY A 5 -19.59 -5.24 3.47
CA GLY A 5 -19.16 -6.52 2.92
C GLY A 5 -20.27 -7.25 2.17
N GLU A 6 -21.31 -6.56 1.68
CA GLU A 6 -22.47 -7.21 1.06
C GLU A 6 -22.16 -8.08 -0.18
N ARG A 7 -20.92 -8.05 -0.69
CA ARG A 7 -20.41 -9.01 -1.69
C ARG A 7 -19.21 -9.85 -1.26
N GLY A 8 -18.71 -9.67 -0.03
CA GLY A 8 -17.45 -10.26 0.44
C GLY A 8 -16.23 -9.84 -0.41
N PRO A 9 -15.00 -10.22 0.00
CA PRO A 9 -13.84 -10.11 -0.88
C PRO A 9 -14.01 -11.08 -2.06
N GLY A 10 -14.42 -10.54 -3.21
CA GLY A 10 -14.45 -11.27 -4.47
C GLY A 10 -13.07 -11.25 -5.14
N THR A 11 -12.66 -12.38 -5.70
CA THR A 11 -11.57 -12.42 -6.69
C THR A 11 -11.91 -11.46 -7.83
N GLY A 12 -11.10 -10.41 -8.03
CA GLY A 12 -11.31 -9.39 -9.07
C GLY A 12 -11.62 -7.97 -8.59
N ASN A 13 -11.60 -7.71 -7.28
CA ASN A 13 -11.88 -6.37 -6.72
C ASN A 13 -10.61 -5.53 -6.48
N SER A 14 -9.43 -6.09 -6.71
CA SER A 14 -8.14 -5.40 -6.63
C SER A 14 -7.16 -5.97 -7.64
N PHE A 15 -6.17 -5.14 -8.00
CA PHE A 15 -5.02 -5.47 -8.81
C PHE A 15 -3.77 -5.22 -7.97
N THR A 16 -2.79 -6.12 -8.05
CA THR A 16 -1.51 -5.99 -7.35
C THR A 16 -0.37 -6.06 -8.37
N ALA A 17 0.55 -5.12 -8.28
CA ALA A 17 1.82 -5.11 -9.01
C ALA A 17 2.98 -5.12 -8.00
N SER A 18 4.06 -5.83 -8.33
CA SER A 18 5.25 -5.91 -7.48
C SER A 18 6.50 -5.53 -8.26
N SER A 19 7.44 -4.89 -7.59
CA SER A 19 8.77 -4.64 -8.12
C SER A 19 9.58 -5.93 -8.19
N THR A 20 10.66 -5.92 -8.96
CA THR A 20 11.77 -6.83 -8.71
C THR A 20 12.31 -6.61 -7.30
N PRO A 21 12.90 -7.64 -6.65
CA PRO A 21 13.62 -7.44 -5.41
C PRO A 21 14.65 -6.32 -5.53
N LEU A 22 14.77 -5.52 -4.47
CA LEU A 22 15.69 -4.39 -4.41
C LEU A 22 17.13 -4.90 -4.27
N ASP A 23 18.04 -4.36 -5.07
CA ASP A 23 19.48 -4.67 -4.97
C ASP A 23 20.13 -4.05 -3.72
N GLN A 24 19.54 -2.98 -3.18
CA GLN A 24 20.03 -2.25 -2.01
C GLN A 24 18.89 -1.74 -1.14
N THR A 25 19.16 -1.56 0.15
CA THR A 25 18.24 -0.92 1.07
C THR A 25 17.87 0.47 0.53
N THR A 26 16.58 0.77 0.46
CA THR A 26 16.06 2.01 -0.11
C THR A 26 15.00 2.58 0.82
N ARG A 27 15.09 3.87 1.13
CA ARG A 27 14.10 4.58 1.92
C ARG A 27 13.14 5.33 1.03
N VAL A 28 11.85 5.06 1.18
CA VAL A 28 10.77 5.90 0.64
C VAL A 28 10.57 7.05 1.61
N THR A 29 10.61 8.28 1.10
CA THR A 29 10.42 9.50 1.89
C THR A 29 9.35 10.40 1.25
N GLY A 30 8.95 11.44 1.98
CA GLY A 30 8.06 12.47 1.44
C GLY A 30 6.65 11.95 1.20
N THR A 31 5.98 12.48 0.18
CA THR A 31 4.58 12.17 -0.15
C THR A 31 4.53 11.42 -1.47
N PRO A 32 4.28 10.08 -1.46
CA PRO A 32 4.06 9.34 -2.68
C PRO A 32 2.86 9.89 -3.46
N ARG A 33 2.94 9.87 -4.79
CA ARG A 33 1.85 10.30 -5.67
C ARG A 33 1.50 9.21 -6.66
N VAL A 34 0.21 8.96 -6.81
CA VAL A 34 -0.34 8.08 -7.85
C VAL A 34 -0.94 8.94 -8.95
N SER A 35 -0.69 8.58 -10.19
CA SER A 35 -1.39 9.05 -11.38
C SER A 35 -1.86 7.86 -12.22
N LEU A 36 -3.07 7.95 -12.79
CA LEU A 36 -3.66 6.87 -13.57
C LEU A 36 -4.75 7.42 -14.50
N ASN A 37 -5.19 6.65 -15.48
CA ASN A 37 -6.39 6.95 -16.26
C ASN A 37 -7.60 6.22 -15.67
N ALA A 38 -8.75 6.89 -15.62
CA ALA A 38 -9.99 6.32 -15.08
C ALA A 38 -11.17 6.48 -16.06
N LYS A 39 -11.93 5.40 -16.26
CA LYS A 39 -13.28 5.47 -16.85
C LYS A 39 -14.31 5.12 -15.77
N GLY A 40 -15.31 5.98 -15.63
CA GLY A 40 -16.27 5.94 -14.52
C GLY A 40 -15.81 6.81 -13.36
N ASP A 41 -16.57 6.78 -12.26
CA ASP A 41 -16.31 7.58 -11.07
C ASP A 41 -16.61 6.81 -9.78
N GLY A 42 -15.79 7.03 -8.76
CA GLY A 42 -15.95 6.42 -7.45
C GLY A 42 -14.65 6.28 -6.68
N ASN A 43 -14.73 5.69 -5.49
CA ASN A 43 -13.59 5.58 -4.59
C ASN A 43 -12.69 4.41 -5.00
N VAL A 44 -11.39 4.69 -5.09
CA VAL A 44 -10.34 3.69 -5.17
C VAL A 44 -9.55 3.69 -3.87
N MET A 45 -9.06 2.52 -3.48
CA MET A 45 -8.10 2.35 -2.41
C MET A 45 -6.76 1.94 -3.02
N VAL A 46 -5.70 2.62 -2.61
CA VAL A 46 -4.33 2.25 -2.93
C VAL A 46 -3.60 1.89 -1.66
N ARG A 47 -2.79 0.84 -1.71
CA ARG A 47 -1.93 0.40 -0.62
C ARG A 47 -0.52 0.12 -1.11
N LEU A 48 0.46 0.49 -0.29
CA LEU A 48 1.86 0.17 -0.51
C LEU A 48 2.33 -0.83 0.53
N TYR A 49 3.04 -1.86 0.08
CA TYR A 49 3.55 -2.94 0.91
C TYR A 49 5.05 -3.12 0.72
N ASP A 50 5.72 -3.39 1.84
CA ASP A 50 7.07 -3.93 1.90
C ASP A 50 7.00 -5.45 1.98
N VAL A 51 7.44 -6.12 0.90
CA VAL A 51 7.33 -7.57 0.74
C VAL A 51 8.67 -8.24 0.97
N ALA A 52 8.77 -9.01 2.05
CA ALA A 52 9.93 -9.82 2.38
C ALA A 52 10.08 -11.03 1.43
N PRO A 53 11.28 -11.65 1.35
CA PRO A 53 11.52 -12.81 0.49
C PRO A 53 10.65 -14.04 0.78
N ASP A 54 10.12 -14.16 2.00
CA ASP A 54 9.20 -15.23 2.40
C ASP A 54 7.73 -14.94 2.04
N GLY A 55 7.45 -13.78 1.44
CA GLY A 55 6.12 -13.34 1.02
C GLY A 55 5.34 -12.57 2.09
N ALA A 56 5.92 -12.32 3.27
CA ALA A 56 5.31 -11.43 4.26
C ALA A 56 5.30 -9.99 3.74
N ALA A 57 4.12 -9.40 3.63
CA ALA A 57 3.89 -8.07 3.07
C ALA A 57 3.35 -7.13 4.15
N ALA A 58 4.22 -6.26 4.68
CA ALA A 58 3.86 -5.23 5.65
C ALA A 58 3.34 -4.00 4.90
N MET A 59 2.05 -3.67 5.09
CA MET A 59 1.51 -2.42 4.56
C MET A 59 2.14 -1.26 5.32
N PHE A 60 2.64 -0.26 4.60
CA PHE A 60 3.22 0.95 5.23
C PHE A 60 2.52 2.24 4.82
N ASP A 61 1.68 2.19 3.78
CA ASP A 61 0.86 3.33 3.36
C ASP A 61 -0.45 2.86 2.73
N GLU A 62 -1.50 3.66 2.89
CA GLU A 62 -2.81 3.45 2.28
C GLU A 62 -3.53 4.77 2.03
N GLN A 63 -4.33 4.87 0.98
CA GLN A 63 -5.17 6.04 0.74
C GLN A 63 -6.45 5.65 0.00
N VAL A 64 -7.58 6.21 0.43
CA VAL A 64 -8.82 6.20 -0.33
C VAL A 64 -8.97 7.54 -1.04
N SER A 65 -9.22 7.52 -2.34
CA SER A 65 -9.39 8.72 -3.15
C SER A 65 -10.57 8.56 -4.12
N LEU A 66 -11.28 9.66 -4.38
CA LEU A 66 -12.28 9.72 -5.43
C LEU A 66 -11.56 9.82 -6.78
N LEU A 67 -11.83 8.87 -7.67
CA LEU A 67 -11.46 8.95 -9.07
C LEU A 67 -12.62 9.46 -9.92
N SER A 68 -12.28 10.24 -10.93
CA SER A 68 -13.20 10.67 -11.98
C SER A 68 -12.42 11.00 -13.25
N PRO A 69 -13.08 11.19 -14.41
CA PRO A 69 -12.39 11.57 -15.65
C PRO A 69 -11.58 12.88 -15.56
N VAL A 70 -11.86 13.72 -14.56
CA VAL A 70 -11.14 15.00 -14.32
C VAL A 70 -10.20 14.94 -13.11
N GLN A 71 -10.24 13.84 -12.35
CA GLN A 71 -9.39 13.63 -11.17
C GLN A 71 -8.72 12.27 -11.27
N THR A 72 -7.50 12.31 -11.80
CA THR A 72 -6.70 11.15 -12.22
C THR A 72 -5.40 11.01 -11.43
N SER A 73 -5.16 11.89 -10.46
CA SER A 73 -3.98 11.86 -9.61
C SER A 73 -4.31 12.24 -8.18
N PHE A 74 -3.63 11.63 -7.21
CA PHE A 74 -3.78 11.93 -5.80
C PHE A 74 -2.51 11.56 -5.02
N ASP A 75 -2.36 12.22 -3.89
CA ASP A 75 -1.26 12.00 -2.95
C ASP A 75 -1.64 10.91 -1.95
N LEU A 76 -0.67 10.09 -1.56
CA LEU A 76 -0.79 9.19 -0.40
C LEU A 76 -0.36 9.92 0.87
N LYS A 77 -0.32 9.23 2.01
CA LYS A 77 0.15 9.85 3.25
C LYS A 77 1.66 10.10 3.12
N SER A 78 2.14 11.19 3.70
CA SER A 78 3.58 11.36 3.82
C SER A 78 4.15 10.23 4.67
N THR A 79 5.21 9.59 4.18
CA THR A 79 5.79 8.40 4.79
C THR A 79 7.30 8.46 4.81
N ASP A 80 7.87 7.75 5.78
CA ASP A 80 9.29 7.44 5.88
C ASP A 80 9.37 5.94 6.18
N TRP A 81 9.68 5.15 5.14
CA TRP A 81 9.72 3.70 5.22
C TRP A 81 10.96 3.15 4.54
N THR A 82 11.67 2.25 5.20
CA THR A 82 12.88 1.64 4.65
C THR A 82 12.59 0.22 4.18
N LEU A 83 12.69 0.00 2.87
CA LEU A 83 12.66 -1.31 2.22
C LEU A 83 14.07 -1.91 2.31
N ALA A 84 14.19 -3.11 2.87
CA ALA A 84 15.49 -3.79 2.95
C ALA A 84 15.95 -4.34 1.58
N ALA A 85 17.26 -4.51 1.39
CA ALA A 85 17.77 -5.24 0.23
C ALA A 85 17.15 -6.66 0.16
N GLY A 86 16.77 -7.09 -1.03
CA GLY A 86 16.06 -8.35 -1.28
C GLY A 86 14.56 -8.30 -1.05
N HIS A 87 14.02 -7.25 -0.43
CA HIS A 87 12.56 -7.04 -0.36
C HIS A 87 12.05 -6.49 -1.69
N SER A 88 10.74 -6.50 -1.89
CA SER A 88 10.07 -5.89 -3.05
C SER A 88 9.04 -4.87 -2.60
N LEU A 89 8.84 -3.81 -3.40
CA LEU A 89 7.70 -2.91 -3.23
C LEU A 89 6.49 -3.51 -3.96
N ALA A 90 5.38 -3.68 -3.27
CA ALA A 90 4.11 -4.02 -3.91
C ALA A 90 3.09 -2.88 -3.79
N VAL A 91 2.29 -2.71 -4.83
CA VAL A 91 1.23 -1.72 -4.95
C VAL A 91 -0.07 -2.45 -5.21
N GLU A 92 -1.06 -2.26 -4.35
CA GLU A 92 -2.42 -2.74 -4.57
C GLU A 92 -3.33 -1.56 -4.91
N ILE A 93 -4.12 -1.69 -5.97
CA ILE A 93 -5.16 -0.74 -6.36
C ILE A 93 -6.48 -1.51 -6.43
N GLY A 94 -7.51 -1.07 -5.71
CA GLY A 94 -8.78 -1.79 -5.70
C GLY A 94 -9.94 -1.02 -5.11
N THR A 95 -11.05 -1.72 -4.95
CA THR A 95 -12.22 -1.23 -4.20
C THR A 95 -11.84 -1.01 -2.74
N VAL A 96 -12.48 -0.04 -2.08
CA VAL A 96 -12.35 0.14 -0.63
C VAL A 96 -12.81 -1.13 0.08
N GLN A 97 -11.90 -1.74 0.83
CA GLN A 97 -12.16 -2.91 1.65
C GLN A 97 -11.47 -2.72 2.99
N PRO A 98 -12.10 -3.09 4.12
CA PRO A 98 -11.37 -3.24 5.36
C PRO A 98 -10.27 -4.30 5.19
N GLU A 99 -9.12 -4.09 5.82
CA GLU A 99 -8.10 -5.12 5.93
C GLU A 99 -8.69 -6.29 6.72
N SER A 100 -8.77 -7.45 6.06
CA SER A 100 -9.23 -8.70 6.66
C SER A 100 -8.08 -9.35 7.42
N GLY A 101 -7.71 -8.77 8.55
CA GLY A 101 -6.77 -9.34 9.53
C GLY A 101 -7.48 -9.97 10.73
N PRO A 102 -6.80 -10.83 11.52
CA PRO A 102 -7.30 -11.22 12.84
C PRO A 102 -7.57 -9.96 13.66
N VAL A 103 -8.80 -9.80 14.13
CA VAL A 103 -9.15 -8.72 15.06
C VAL A 103 -8.41 -9.02 16.37
N ASP A 104 -7.41 -8.21 16.72
CA ASP A 104 -6.81 -8.29 18.04
C ASP A 104 -7.86 -7.84 19.07
N PRO A 105 -8.29 -8.71 20.00
CA PRO A 105 -9.30 -8.37 20.99
C PRO A 105 -8.88 -7.22 21.91
N ALA A 106 -7.58 -6.89 22.00
CA ALA A 106 -7.08 -5.77 22.77
C ALA A 106 -7.23 -4.41 22.06
N PHE A 107 -7.38 -4.38 20.73
CA PHE A 107 -7.34 -3.14 19.93
C PHE A 107 -8.59 -2.90 19.07
N GLY A 108 -9.53 -3.86 19.02
CA GLY A 108 -10.77 -3.75 18.24
C GLY A 108 -10.52 -3.93 16.73
N PRO A 109 -11.57 -3.84 15.89
CA PRO A 109 -11.37 -3.86 14.44
C PRO A 109 -10.44 -2.69 14.08
N GLY A 110 -9.41 -2.96 13.28
CA GLY A 110 -8.56 -1.91 12.71
C GLY A 110 -9.48 -0.83 12.12
N GLY A 111 -9.20 0.44 12.42
CA GLY A 111 -10.07 1.59 12.14
C GLY A 111 -10.22 1.89 10.65
N ASP A 112 -10.64 0.90 9.89
CA ASP A 112 -10.65 0.88 8.45
C ASP A 112 -11.85 1.65 7.90
N TRP A 113 -11.67 2.09 6.67
CA TRP A 113 -12.70 2.76 5.91
C TRP A 113 -13.83 1.79 5.59
N ILE A 114 -14.99 2.02 6.22
CA ILE A 114 -16.25 1.38 5.84
C ILE A 114 -16.93 2.28 4.83
N ALA A 115 -17.04 1.82 3.58
CA ALA A 115 -17.74 2.52 2.51
C ALA A 115 -18.99 1.75 2.10
N THR A 116 -20.11 2.45 1.93
CA THR A 116 -21.31 1.86 1.30
C THR A 116 -20.98 1.55 -0.17
N PRO A 117 -21.08 0.30 -0.63
CA PRO A 117 -20.75 -0.06 -2.00
C PRO A 117 -21.65 0.68 -3.00
N SER A 118 -21.05 1.39 -3.96
CA SER A 118 -21.83 2.09 -5.00
C SER A 118 -22.39 1.17 -6.09
N GLY A 119 -21.90 -0.07 -6.17
CA GLY A 119 -22.23 -1.01 -7.25
C GLY A 119 -21.68 -0.62 -8.63
N ARG A 120 -20.92 0.48 -8.73
CA ARG A 120 -20.32 0.96 -9.99
C ARG A 120 -18.97 0.30 -10.25
N THR A 121 -18.62 0.19 -11.53
CA THR A 121 -17.31 -0.29 -11.98
C THR A 121 -16.48 0.91 -12.45
N ILE A 122 -15.21 0.93 -12.05
CA ILE A 122 -14.21 1.89 -12.51
C ILE A 122 -13.15 1.10 -13.26
N GLU A 123 -12.85 1.50 -14.49
CA GLU A 123 -11.72 0.96 -15.25
C GLU A 123 -10.51 1.86 -15.00
N VAL A 124 -9.40 1.28 -14.54
CA VAL A 124 -8.13 1.97 -14.30
C VAL A 124 -7.08 1.48 -15.30
N THR A 125 -6.40 2.40 -15.96
CA THR A 125 -5.27 2.10 -16.87
C THR A 125 -4.10 3.04 -16.61
N ASP A 126 -2.93 2.73 -17.17
CA ASP A 126 -1.75 3.62 -17.19
C ASP A 126 -1.37 4.18 -15.81
N ALA A 127 -1.38 3.30 -14.79
CA ALA A 127 -1.05 3.69 -13.44
C ALA A 127 0.46 3.89 -13.25
N GLU A 128 0.82 5.00 -12.63
CA GLU A 128 2.18 5.40 -12.29
C GLU A 128 2.26 5.76 -10.80
N LEU A 129 3.38 5.38 -10.18
CA LEU A 129 3.68 5.71 -8.79
C LEU A 129 4.98 6.54 -8.74
N ALA A 130 4.86 7.78 -8.31
CA ALA A 130 5.99 8.67 -8.07
C ALA A 130 6.41 8.58 -6.59
N LEU A 131 7.70 8.31 -6.36
CA LEU A 131 8.31 8.16 -5.04
C LEU A 131 9.51 9.10 -4.91
N ALA A 132 9.66 9.74 -3.76
CA ALA A 132 10.96 10.26 -3.35
C ALA A 132 11.73 9.13 -2.67
N LEU A 133 12.92 8.83 -3.19
CA LEU A 133 13.76 7.72 -2.75
C LEU A 133 15.08 8.25 -2.21
N ASP A 134 15.56 7.64 -1.13
CA ASP A 134 16.81 7.98 -0.46
C ASP A 134 17.61 6.70 -0.12
N ASN A 135 18.94 6.84 -0.04
CA ASN A 135 19.84 5.76 0.34
C ASN A 135 20.25 5.93 1.82
N PRO A 136 19.74 5.10 2.73
CA PRO A 136 19.97 5.27 4.17
C PRO A 136 21.36 4.81 4.64
N ALA A 137 22.26 4.41 3.74
CA ALA A 137 23.57 3.85 4.10
C ALA A 137 24.47 4.82 4.90
N ASP A 138 24.32 6.12 4.66
CA ASP A 138 25.12 7.17 5.29
C ASP A 138 24.41 7.82 6.51
N ASP A 139 23.26 7.25 6.93
CA ASP A 139 22.49 7.78 8.06
C ASP A 139 23.18 7.56 9.41
N THR A 140 23.01 8.55 10.28
CA THR A 140 23.27 8.38 11.72
C THR A 140 21.93 8.14 12.42
N PRO A 141 21.70 6.96 13.03
CA PRO A 141 20.47 6.69 13.76
C PRO A 141 20.23 7.76 14.83
N THR A 142 19.03 8.35 14.83
CA THR A 142 18.62 9.27 15.89
C THR A 142 18.48 8.51 17.20
N ALA A 143 18.74 9.19 18.33
CA ALA A 143 18.55 8.59 19.64
C ALA A 143 17.06 8.35 19.89
N GLY A 144 16.65 7.09 19.98
CA GLY A 144 15.26 6.70 20.23
C GLY A 144 15.14 5.18 20.43
N ALA A 145 14.15 4.77 21.22
CA ALA A 145 13.76 3.37 21.31
C ALA A 145 12.72 3.05 20.24
N ARG A 146 12.60 1.76 19.88
CA ARG A 146 11.52 1.24 19.03
C ARG A 146 10.17 1.72 19.57
N SER A 147 9.27 2.14 18.68
CA SER A 147 7.91 2.50 19.07
C SER A 147 7.22 1.29 19.72
N PRO A 148 6.57 1.45 20.89
CA PRO A 148 5.85 0.36 21.54
C PRO A 148 4.63 -0.11 20.73
N TYR A 149 4.16 0.70 19.76
CA TYR A 149 3.04 0.34 18.88
C TYR A 149 3.48 -0.39 17.61
N LEU A 150 4.78 -0.39 17.27
CA LEU A 150 5.25 -0.94 16.00
C LEU A 150 5.00 -2.44 15.87
N ASP A 151 5.17 -3.21 16.95
CA ASP A 151 4.95 -4.65 16.91
C ASP A 151 3.47 -4.98 16.71
N VAL A 152 2.58 -4.21 17.34
CA VAL A 152 1.12 -4.32 17.14
C VAL A 152 0.76 -3.96 15.70
N TYR A 153 1.30 -2.87 15.18
CA TYR A 153 1.08 -2.46 13.80
C TYR A 153 1.50 -3.55 12.81
N LEU A 154 2.72 -4.07 12.93
CA LEU A 154 3.22 -5.12 12.05
C LEU A 154 2.39 -6.40 12.16
N ALA A 155 1.96 -6.79 13.36
CA ALA A 155 1.09 -7.97 13.55
C ALA A 155 -0.27 -7.80 12.86
N GLN A 156 -0.83 -6.58 12.84
CA GLN A 156 -2.14 -6.30 12.25
C GLN A 156 -2.09 -5.97 10.75
N ARG A 157 -0.98 -5.41 10.27
CA ARG A 157 -0.84 -4.84 8.91
C ARG A 157 0.10 -5.66 8.03
N THR A 158 0.54 -6.84 8.47
CA THR A 158 1.29 -7.79 7.65
C THR A 158 0.39 -8.94 7.22
N LYS A 159 0.37 -9.22 5.92
CA LYS A 159 -0.32 -10.36 5.32
C LYS A 159 0.53 -11.02 4.25
N THR A 160 0.09 -12.15 3.72
CA THR A 160 0.66 -12.69 2.49
C THR A 160 -0.13 -12.13 1.31
N LEU A 161 0.56 -11.50 0.35
CA LEU A 161 -0.06 -11.08 -0.90
C LEU A 161 -0.10 -12.24 -1.91
N PRO A 162 -1.10 -12.26 -2.82
CA PRO A 162 -1.08 -13.19 -3.95
C PRO A 162 0.24 -13.04 -4.72
N GLY A 163 0.97 -14.13 -4.86
CA GLY A 163 2.21 -14.13 -5.65
C GLY A 163 1.92 -13.83 -7.12
N GLY A 164 2.86 -13.15 -7.78
CA GLY A 164 2.81 -12.85 -9.21
C GLY A 164 4.22 -12.49 -9.71
N PRO A 165 4.45 -12.52 -11.03
CA PRO A 165 5.72 -12.05 -11.56
C PRO A 165 5.91 -10.57 -11.23
N ALA A 166 7.15 -10.16 -10.96
CA ALA A 166 7.50 -8.75 -10.87
C ALA A 166 7.17 -8.05 -12.21
N THR A 167 6.57 -6.86 -12.13
CA THR A 167 6.11 -6.10 -13.31
C THR A 167 6.79 -4.75 -13.47
N PHE A 168 7.56 -4.30 -12.48
CA PHE A 168 8.33 -3.06 -12.53
C PHE A 168 9.62 -3.15 -11.71
N THR A 169 10.41 -2.08 -11.71
CA THR A 169 11.63 -1.94 -10.90
C THR A 169 11.58 -0.63 -10.13
N VAL A 170 12.05 -0.65 -8.88
CA VAL A 170 12.29 0.58 -8.11
C VAL A 170 13.69 1.10 -8.48
N PRO A 171 13.83 2.35 -8.96
CA PRO A 171 15.14 2.91 -9.25
C PRO A 171 16.04 2.89 -8.02
N ALA A 172 17.34 2.70 -8.22
CA ALA A 172 18.31 2.91 -7.16
C ALA A 172 18.16 4.34 -6.61
N ALA A 173 18.06 4.48 -5.29
CA ALA A 173 18.13 5.79 -4.67
C ALA A 173 19.50 6.43 -4.95
N ASN A 174 19.48 7.67 -5.41
CA ASN A 174 20.69 8.46 -5.57
C ASN A 174 21.24 8.83 -4.19
N ARG A 175 22.56 9.04 -4.11
CA ARG A 175 23.20 9.75 -2.99
C ARG A 175 22.93 11.24 -3.04
#